data_AF-A0A497G813-F1
#
_entry.id   AF-A0A497G813-F1
#
_cell.length_a   1.000
_cell.length_b   1.000
_cell.length_c   1.000
_cell.angle_alpha   90.00
_cell.angle_beta   90.00
_cell.angle_gamma   90.00
#
_symmetry.space_group_name_H-M   'P 1'
#
loop_
_entity.id
_entity.type
_entity.pdbx_description
1 polymer ?
#
loop_
_entity_poly.entity_id
_entity_poly.type
_entity_poly.pdbx_seq_one_letter_code
_entity_poly.pdbx_strand_id
1 'polypeptide(L)'
;MEKDAIRGEVYVRRALSALYFSLFNYWMAKKYDRGERGLGPKQDSFKYGDFHGELLDKALDAQIVYLFSLRVASDHYALNPTIIKIYNGGRIKGRRYSYITIDSLKRAIEAAKEILAHI
;
A
#
# COMPACT_ATOMS: atom_id res chain seq x y z
N MET A 1 5.36 -12.11 -27.33
CA MET A 1 5.86 -10.74 -27.09
C MET A 1 4.85 -9.88 -26.33
N GLU A 2 3.69 -9.52 -26.88
CA GLU A 2 2.70 -8.68 -26.15
C GLU A 2 1.99 -9.44 -25.01
N LYS A 3 1.64 -10.72 -25.21
CA LYS A 3 1.07 -11.58 -24.15
C LYS A 3 2.00 -11.75 -22.95
N ASP A 4 3.31 -11.83 -23.18
CA ASP A 4 4.30 -12.02 -22.11
C ASP A 4 4.47 -10.75 -21.28
N ALA A 5 4.38 -9.58 -21.94
CA ALA A 5 4.39 -8.29 -21.27
C ALA A 5 3.16 -8.08 -20.39
N ILE A 6 1.96 -8.38 -20.90
CA ILE A 6 0.71 -8.31 -20.12
C ILE A 6 0.78 -9.24 -18.90
N ARG A 7 1.23 -10.49 -19.11
CA ARG A 7 1.38 -11.47 -18.02
C ARG A 7 2.38 -10.99 -16.96
N GLY A 8 3.52 -10.44 -17.39
CA GLY A 8 4.52 -9.85 -16.51
C GLY A 8 3.95 -8.70 -15.67
N GLU A 9 3.22 -7.78 -16.30
CA GLU A 9 2.56 -6.69 -15.58
C GLU A 9 1.56 -7.20 -14.54
N VAL A 10 0.73 -8.19 -14.89
CA VAL A 10 -0.22 -8.78 -13.94
C VAL A 10 0.48 -9.35 -12.71
N TYR A 11 1.62 -10.03 -12.87
CA TYR A 11 2.40 -10.51 -11.73
C TYR A 11 2.91 -9.37 -10.86
N VAL A 12 3.43 -8.29 -11.49
CA VAL A 12 3.88 -7.10 -10.75
C VAL A 12 2.72 -6.47 -9.98
N ARG A 13 1.53 -6.32 -10.58
CA ARG A 13 0.32 -5.82 -9.90
C ARG A 13 0.00 -6.65 -8.67
N ARG A 14 -0.02 -7.97 -8.79
CA ARG A 14 -0.34 -8.86 -7.66
C ARG A 14 0.73 -8.81 -6.58
N ALA A 15 2.01 -8.74 -6.94
CA ALA A 15 3.10 -8.57 -5.97
C ALA A 15 2.98 -7.26 -5.19
N LEU A 16 2.67 -6.14 -5.87
CA LEU A 16 2.46 -4.84 -5.23
C LEU A 16 1.27 -4.85 -4.26
N SER A 17 0.13 -5.40 -4.68
CA SER A 17 -1.05 -5.51 -3.81
C SER A 17 -0.77 -6.43 -2.61
N ALA A 18 -0.15 -7.58 -2.83
CA ALA A 18 0.21 -8.52 -1.77
C ALA A 18 1.18 -7.90 -0.75
N LEU A 19 2.19 -7.14 -1.21
CA LEU A 19 3.13 -6.45 -0.35
C LEU A 19 2.42 -5.45 0.57
N TYR A 20 1.56 -4.59 0.01
CA TYR A 20 0.78 -3.63 0.79
C TYR A 20 -0.10 -4.32 1.84
N PHE A 21 -0.86 -5.35 1.45
CA PHE A 21 -1.74 -6.06 2.38
C PHE A 21 -0.96 -6.84 3.44
N SER A 22 0.22 -7.36 3.11
CA SER A 22 1.07 -8.05 4.09
C SER A 22 1.54 -7.09 5.18
N LEU A 23 1.95 -5.86 4.83
CA LEU A 23 2.31 -4.83 5.80
C LEU A 23 1.12 -4.44 6.69
N PHE A 24 -0.03 -4.21 6.09
CA PHE A 24 -1.25 -3.86 6.81
C PHE A 24 -1.66 -4.98 7.78
N ASN A 25 -1.65 -6.23 7.32
CA ASN A 25 -1.99 -7.39 8.16
C ASN A 25 -0.98 -7.59 9.30
N TYR A 26 0.31 -7.40 9.03
CA TYR A 26 1.34 -7.46 10.07
C TYR A 26 1.10 -6.38 11.14
N TRP A 27 0.87 -5.13 10.73
CA TRP A 27 0.54 -4.04 11.65
C TRP A 27 -0.72 -4.34 12.49
N MET A 28 -1.79 -4.85 11.87
CA MET A 28 -3.01 -5.25 12.60
C MET A 28 -2.72 -6.35 13.62
N ALA A 29 -1.96 -7.38 13.24
CA ALA A 29 -1.61 -8.48 14.14
C ALA A 29 -0.82 -7.97 15.36
N LYS A 30 0.17 -7.09 15.14
CA LYS A 30 0.96 -6.48 16.22
C LYS A 30 0.10 -5.68 17.20
N LYS A 31 -0.88 -4.94 16.69
CA LYS A 31 -1.85 -4.21 17.53
C LYS A 31 -2.69 -5.16 18.36
N TYR A 32 -3.25 -6.19 17.72
CA TYR A 32 -4.07 -7.17 18.39
C TYR A 32 -3.31 -7.90 19.51
N ASP A 33 -2.06 -8.30 19.24
CA ASP A 33 -1.16 -8.95 20.20
C ASP A 33 -0.82 -8.04 21.39
N ARG A 34 -0.72 -6.73 21.18
CA ARG A 34 -0.52 -5.73 22.25
C ARG A 34 -1.79 -5.44 23.07
N GLY A 35 -2.91 -6.07 22.74
CA GLY A 35 -4.18 -5.87 23.44
C GLY A 35 -5.07 -4.78 22.84
N GLU A 36 -4.65 -4.10 21.77
CA GLU A 36 -5.50 -3.17 21.05
C GLU A 36 -6.61 -3.93 20.31
N ARG A 37 -7.80 -3.33 20.22
CA ARG A 37 -8.99 -3.97 19.67
C ARG A 37 -9.59 -3.09 18.59
N GLY A 38 -9.93 -3.72 17.47
CA GLY A 38 -10.57 -3.07 16.32
C GLY A 38 -12.09 -3.22 16.36
N LEU A 39 -12.66 -3.29 15.16
CA LEU A 39 -14.09 -3.40 14.91
C LEU A 39 -14.54 -4.86 14.78
N GLY A 40 -15.87 -5.04 14.80
CA GLY A 40 -16.53 -6.31 14.53
C GLY A 40 -16.60 -7.24 15.75
N PRO A 41 -17.26 -8.41 15.62
CA PRO A 41 -17.53 -9.31 16.75
C PRO A 41 -16.28 -9.90 17.41
N LYS A 42 -15.19 -10.05 16.64
CA LYS A 42 -13.89 -10.56 17.11
C LYS A 42 -12.87 -9.44 17.38
N GLN A 43 -13.26 -8.20 17.10
CA GLN A 43 -12.44 -7.00 17.31
C GLN A 43 -11.07 -7.07 16.62
N ASP A 44 -10.99 -7.76 15.48
CA ASP A 44 -9.79 -8.04 14.70
C ASP A 44 -9.73 -7.25 13.38
N SER A 45 -10.71 -6.38 13.15
CA SER A 45 -10.80 -5.58 11.93
C SER A 45 -10.40 -4.12 12.18
N PHE A 46 -9.39 -3.62 11.45
CA PHE A 46 -8.93 -2.24 11.55
C PHE A 46 -9.15 -1.49 10.23
N LYS A 47 -9.27 -0.16 10.27
CA LYS A 47 -9.45 0.62 9.03
C LYS A 47 -8.08 0.92 8.41
N TYR A 48 -8.03 0.94 7.08
CA TYR A 48 -6.83 1.41 6.35
C TYR A 48 -6.43 2.83 6.74
N GLY A 49 -7.41 3.69 7.05
CA GLY A 49 -7.16 5.05 7.50
C GLY A 49 -6.38 5.12 8.81
N ASP A 50 -6.59 4.18 9.72
CA ASP A 50 -5.88 4.11 11.00
C ASP A 50 -4.41 3.71 10.77
N PHE A 51 -4.18 2.72 9.90
CA PHE A 51 -2.84 2.32 9.46
C PHE A 51 -2.10 3.47 8.78
N HIS A 52 -2.76 4.19 7.87
CA HIS A 52 -2.17 5.36 7.22
C HIS A 52 -1.86 6.46 8.24
N GLY A 53 -2.80 6.76 9.14
CA GLY A 53 -2.64 7.78 10.17
C GLY A 53 -1.39 7.54 11.02
N GLU A 54 -1.21 6.32 11.51
CA GLU A 54 -0.05 5.97 12.35
C GLU A 54 1.28 6.09 11.59
N LEU A 55 1.33 5.68 10.32
CA LEU A 55 2.54 5.83 9.51
C LEU A 55 2.87 7.30 9.22
N LEU A 56 1.85 8.15 9.01
CA LEU A 56 2.04 9.59 8.84
C LEU A 56 2.53 10.25 10.12
N ASP A 57 2.01 9.83 11.28
CA ASP A 57 2.47 10.35 12.58
C ASP A 57 3.94 9.94 12.87
N LYS A 58 4.44 8.89 12.19
CA LYS A 58 5.84 8.42 12.20
C LYS A 58 6.71 9.04 11.09
N ALA A 59 6.22 10.06 10.38
CA ALA A 59 6.92 10.72 9.26
C ALA A 59 7.28 9.78 8.08
N LEU A 60 6.48 8.72 7.86
CA LEU A 60 6.64 7.78 6.74
C LEU A 60 5.75 8.12 5.53
N ASP A 61 5.45 9.41 5.36
CA ASP A 61 4.55 9.95 4.34
C ASP A 61 4.92 9.48 2.92
N ALA A 62 6.18 9.58 2.55
CA ALA A 62 6.64 9.24 1.21
C ALA A 62 6.40 7.75 0.90
N GLN A 63 6.72 6.88 1.85
CA GLN A 63 6.65 5.43 1.74
C GLN A 63 5.18 4.98 1.65
N ILE A 64 4.33 5.44 2.57
CA ILE A 64 2.93 5.01 2.58
C ILE A 64 2.16 5.56 1.39
N VAL A 65 2.44 6.80 0.97
CA VAL A 65 1.83 7.38 -0.23
C VAL A 65 2.24 6.62 -1.47
N TYR A 66 3.52 6.25 -1.59
CA TYR A 66 4.02 5.49 -2.73
C TYR A 66 3.36 4.11 -2.81
N LEU A 67 3.37 3.34 -1.71
CA LEU A 67 2.76 2.02 -1.64
C LEU A 67 1.25 2.07 -1.87
N PHE A 68 0.55 3.00 -1.24
CA PHE A 68 -0.90 3.15 -1.43
C PHE A 68 -1.25 3.49 -2.88
N SER A 69 -0.48 4.38 -3.52
CA SER A 69 -0.70 4.74 -4.94
C SER A 69 -0.54 3.53 -5.85
N LEU A 70 0.52 2.74 -5.64
CA LEU A 70 0.77 1.53 -6.43
C LEU A 70 -0.28 0.45 -6.19
N ARG A 71 -0.75 0.28 -4.94
CA ARG A 71 -1.84 -0.65 -4.61
C ARG A 71 -3.13 -0.23 -5.32
N VAL A 72 -3.49 1.04 -5.26
CA VAL A 72 -4.71 1.55 -5.93
C VAL A 72 -4.59 1.40 -7.45
N ALA A 73 -3.45 1.75 -8.03
CA ALA A 73 -3.19 1.55 -9.46
C ALA A 73 -3.29 0.07 -9.87
N SER A 74 -2.74 -0.83 -9.04
CA SER A 74 -2.72 -2.27 -9.30
C SER A 74 -4.10 -2.92 -9.25
N ASP A 75 -4.98 -2.45 -8.36
CA ASP A 75 -6.28 -3.08 -8.07
C ASP A 75 -7.47 -2.43 -8.79
N HIS A 76 -7.39 -1.14 -9.14
CA HIS A 76 -8.56 -0.38 -9.61
C HIS A 76 -8.43 0.18 -11.03
N TYR A 77 -7.26 0.05 -11.67
CA TYR A 77 -7.01 0.63 -13.00
C TYR A 77 -6.40 -0.39 -13.95
N ALA A 78 -6.91 -0.45 -15.18
CA ALA A 78 -6.37 -1.29 -16.25
C ALA A 78 -5.19 -0.65 -16.99
N LEU A 79 -5.14 0.69 -17.07
CA LEU A 79 -4.08 1.41 -17.77
C LEU A 79 -2.76 1.38 -17.00
N ASN A 80 -1.65 1.41 -17.74
CA ASN A 80 -0.30 1.54 -17.22
C ASN A 80 0.55 2.42 -18.16
N PRO A 81 0.96 3.63 -17.73
CA PRO A 81 0.71 4.23 -16.41
C PRO A 81 -0.75 4.66 -16.22
N THR A 82 -1.11 4.91 -14.95
CA THR A 82 -2.38 5.52 -14.56
C THR A 82 -2.16 6.74 -13.65
N ILE A 83 -3.20 7.56 -13.45
CA ILE A 83 -3.16 8.72 -12.56
C ILE A 83 -4.05 8.45 -11.34
N ILE A 84 -3.42 8.39 -10.17
CA ILE A 84 -4.12 8.23 -8.89
C ILE A 84 -4.35 9.60 -8.28
N LYS A 85 -5.61 9.89 -7.94
CA LYS A 85 -5.98 11.08 -7.17
C LYS A 85 -6.15 10.70 -5.71
N ILE A 86 -5.25 11.21 -4.86
CA ILE A 86 -5.26 10.91 -3.42
C ILE A 86 -6.09 11.97 -2.72
N TYR A 87 -7.10 11.53 -1.99
CA TYR A 87 -7.95 12.34 -1.15
C TYR A 87 -7.88 11.81 0.28
N ASN A 88 -6.80 12.09 1.01
CA ASN A 88 -6.74 11.70 2.42
C ASN A 88 -6.90 12.91 3.32
N GLY A 89 -8.14 13.28 3.63
CA GLY A 89 -8.56 14.14 4.75
C GLY A 89 -7.93 15.53 4.91
N GLY A 90 -7.00 15.95 4.04
CA GLY A 90 -6.18 17.15 4.24
C GLY A 90 -4.68 16.90 4.26
N ARG A 91 -4.21 15.79 4.84
CA ARG A 91 -2.78 15.52 5.07
C ARG A 91 -2.02 15.21 3.77
N ILE A 92 -2.63 14.46 2.85
CA ILE A 92 -2.05 14.18 1.54
C ILE A 92 -3.10 14.43 0.46
N LYS A 93 -2.79 15.39 -0.43
CA LYS A 93 -3.61 15.74 -1.60
C LYS A 93 -2.72 15.81 -2.83
N GLY A 94 -3.17 15.25 -3.94
CA GLY A 94 -2.49 15.40 -5.22
C GLY A 94 -2.85 14.35 -6.26
N ARG A 95 -2.35 14.58 -7.47
CA ARG A 95 -2.35 13.59 -8.56
C ARG A 95 -0.95 12.96 -8.64
N ARG A 96 -0.91 11.64 -8.77
CA ARG A 96 0.33 10.87 -8.90
C ARG A 96 0.26 9.97 -10.11
N TYR A 97 1.22 10.11 -11.02
CA TYR A 97 1.43 9.12 -12.07
C TYR A 97 2.01 7.86 -11.45
N SER A 98 1.33 6.75 -11.64
CA SER A 98 1.74 5.44 -11.11
C SER A 98 2.07 4.53 -12.28
N TYR A 99 3.31 4.06 -12.28
CA TYR A 99 3.85 3.13 -13.27
C TYR A 99 3.97 1.75 -12.62
N ILE A 100 3.35 0.75 -13.22
CA ILE A 100 3.43 -0.63 -12.77
C ILE A 100 4.55 -1.32 -13.54
N THR A 101 5.74 -1.33 -12.96
CA THR A 101 6.94 -1.94 -13.55
C THR A 101 7.70 -2.74 -12.49
N ILE A 102 8.63 -3.60 -12.91
CA ILE A 102 9.52 -4.32 -11.99
C ILE A 102 10.30 -3.35 -11.10
N ASP A 103 10.73 -2.20 -11.62
CA ASP A 103 11.46 -1.22 -10.81
C ASP A 103 10.57 -0.51 -9.79
N SER A 104 9.28 -0.29 -10.10
CA SER A 104 8.31 0.15 -9.10
C SER A 104 8.11 -0.90 -8.00
N LEU A 105 8.13 -2.20 -8.34
CA LEU A 105 8.10 -3.26 -7.33
C LEU A 105 9.36 -3.26 -6.45
N LYS A 106 10.56 -3.12 -7.02
CA LYS A 106 11.80 -3.01 -6.23
C LYS A 106 11.75 -1.84 -5.27
N ARG A 107 11.34 -0.65 -5.73
CA ARG A 107 11.17 0.53 -4.86
C ARG A 107 10.09 0.33 -3.80
N ALA A 108 9.01 -0.36 -4.14
CA ALA A 108 7.97 -0.71 -3.18
C ALA A 108 8.50 -1.62 -2.08
N ILE A 109 9.36 -2.59 -2.41
CA ILE A 109 10.02 -3.46 -1.43
C ILE A 109 10.91 -2.64 -0.48
N GLU A 110 11.68 -1.67 -0.99
CA GLU A 110 12.50 -0.81 -0.12
C GLU A 110 11.63 0.07 0.80
N ALA A 111 10.58 0.71 0.26
CA ALA A 111 9.62 1.46 1.07
C ALA A 111 8.95 0.58 2.14
N ALA A 112 8.66 -0.68 1.81
CA ALA A 112 8.09 -1.64 2.75
C ALA A 112 9.06 -2.01 3.89
N LYS A 113 10.35 -2.18 3.59
CA LYS A 113 11.38 -2.43 4.60
C LYS A 113 11.51 -1.25 5.57
N GLU A 114 11.49 -0.02 5.04
CA GLU A 114 11.53 1.19 5.86
C GLU A 114 10.32 1.27 6.80
N ILE A 115 9.11 0.95 6.29
CA ILE A 115 7.90 0.88 7.14
C ILE A 115 8.05 -0.21 8.21
N LEU A 116 8.49 -1.42 7.84
CA LEU A 116 8.65 -2.55 8.77
C LEU A 116 9.58 -2.24 9.93
N ALA A 117 10.61 -1.43 9.72
CA ALA A 117 11.52 -1.01 10.78
C ALA A 117 10.83 -0.15 11.87
N HIS A 118 9.61 0.34 11.62
CA HIS A 118 8.90 1.27 12.49
C HIS A 118 7.53 0.76 13.00
N ILE A 119 7.13 -0.49 12.70
CA ILE A 119 5.83 -1.07 13.11
C ILE A 119 5.95 -2.34 13.96
#